data_AF-A0A150UR03-F1
#
_entry.id   AF-A0A150UR03-F1
#
_cell.length_a   1.000
_cell.length_b   1.000
_cell.length_c   1.000
_cell.angle_alpha   90.00
_cell.angle_beta   90.00
_cell.angle_gamma   90.00
#
_symmetry.space_group_name_H-M   'P 1'
#
loop_
_entity.id
_entity.type
_entity.pdbx_description
1 polymer ?
#
loop_
_entity_poly.entity_id
_entity_poly.type
_entity_poly.pdbx_seq_one_letter_code
_entity_poly.pdbx_strand_id
1 'polypeptide(L)'
;MGALVIFLACGLAPMGVTVLVPEREHAGELFWKNGMLGRPGVFTPAVEAFYRRGLLKKVVGGGQRPAHFENTDKFQFGRHLAGMMLNANQIDFSRWKHRLAGPSFMSGATTLGKLEAVLSERAESLNVQILRAGDRVFMAQWLVGCDGGRSTVRKSAGFEFIGTEAEFTDTLPYRSKQATEYRRGRVLLAGDSVHIHSPLGAQGLNTGIGDAIKLGWKLATVIKGDAPAGLLDTYHEERHPEAAKVLEWTRAQVVTLSPERSACALASIVNDLIQTDEGATYFADRIWGLSQRYDFGGAHPLVGCSAPAFQFADAERLGSRLEDACFAVIDFAHDSSVARCVESLRPMGKYCGSHAYETFGLKTLLVRSDGVVAWASEDNFDPEPMKMSLSQWLTLPVTVAGTVEG
;
A
#
# COMPACT_ATOMS: atom_id res chain seq x y z
N MET A 1 -15.49 6.85 12.42
CA MET A 1 -15.10 6.03 11.26
C MET A 1 -13.59 5.88 11.21
N GLY A 2 -13.05 4.71 10.87
CA GLY A 2 -11.61 4.56 10.66
C GLY A 2 -11.19 5.07 9.28
N ALA A 3 -10.09 5.82 9.22
CA ALA A 3 -9.48 6.32 7.98
C ALA A 3 -9.37 5.28 6.86
N LEU A 4 -9.11 4.02 7.21
CA LEU A 4 -9.02 2.90 6.27
C LEU A 4 -10.28 2.73 5.41
N VAL A 5 -11.46 2.78 6.03
CA VAL A 5 -12.74 2.53 5.37
C VAL A 5 -12.98 3.58 4.28
N ILE A 6 -12.73 4.83 4.64
CA ILE A 6 -12.91 5.97 3.75
C ILE A 6 -11.89 5.92 2.61
N PHE A 7 -10.63 5.55 2.90
CA PHE A 7 -9.62 5.41 1.85
C PHE A 7 -9.96 4.30 0.84
N LEU A 8 -10.46 3.14 1.30
CA LEU A 8 -10.95 2.08 0.42
C LEU A 8 -12.13 2.57 -0.44
N ALA A 9 -13.10 3.27 0.16
CA ALA A 9 -14.23 3.83 -0.56
C ALA A 9 -13.80 4.83 -1.66
N CYS A 10 -12.83 5.70 -1.35
CA CYS A 10 -12.22 6.62 -2.31
C CYS A 10 -11.48 5.91 -3.45
N GLY A 11 -11.04 4.66 -3.25
CA GLY A 11 -10.43 3.84 -4.31
C GLY A 11 -11.45 3.21 -5.27
N LEU A 12 -12.66 2.95 -4.78
CA LEU A 12 -13.75 2.34 -5.56
C LEU A 12 -14.53 3.36 -6.38
N ALA A 13 -14.75 4.57 -5.83
CA ALA A 13 -15.61 5.58 -6.41
C ALA A 13 -15.18 6.11 -7.80
N PRO A 14 -13.88 6.37 -8.09
CA PRO A 14 -13.44 6.79 -9.43
C PRO A 14 -13.77 5.75 -10.53
N MET A 15 -14.07 4.52 -10.12
CA MET A 15 -14.45 3.42 -10.99
C MET A 15 -15.97 3.25 -11.10
N GLY A 16 -16.77 4.23 -10.69
CA GLY A 16 -18.24 4.22 -10.85
C GLY A 16 -18.98 3.27 -9.89
N VAL A 17 -18.31 2.79 -8.85
CA VAL A 17 -18.92 1.90 -7.85
C VAL A 17 -19.64 2.72 -6.80
N THR A 18 -20.93 2.45 -6.59
CA THR A 18 -21.66 3.01 -5.45
C THR A 18 -21.18 2.35 -4.16
N VAL A 19 -20.57 3.14 -3.28
CA VAL A 19 -20.09 2.66 -1.98
C VAL A 19 -21.01 3.17 -0.89
N LEU A 20 -21.44 2.24 -0.04
CA LEU A 20 -22.16 2.49 1.18
C LEU A 20 -21.23 2.23 2.38
N VAL A 21 -21.03 3.24 3.22
CA VAL A 21 -20.25 3.08 4.46
C VAL A 21 -21.18 3.18 5.68
N PRO A 22 -21.60 2.06 6.29
CA PRO A 22 -22.37 2.07 7.52
C PRO A 22 -21.49 2.49 8.70
N GLU A 23 -21.65 3.72 9.18
CA GLU A 23 -20.94 4.21 10.36
C GLU A 23 -21.74 3.99 11.64
N ARG A 24 -21.09 3.45 12.68
CA ARG A 24 -21.58 3.50 14.06
C ARG A 24 -21.19 4.84 14.68
N GLU A 25 -22.18 5.56 15.22
CA GLU A 25 -21.97 6.86 15.87
C GLU A 25 -21.01 6.73 17.06
N HIS A 26 -19.90 7.47 17.01
CA HIS A 26 -18.98 7.64 18.14
C HIS A 26 -18.82 9.12 18.43
N ALA A 27 -19.64 9.65 19.35
CA ALA A 27 -19.40 10.95 19.95
C ALA A 27 -18.19 10.85 20.88
N GLY A 28 -17.14 11.68 20.67
CA GLY A 28 -16.14 11.98 21.69
C GLY A 28 -14.68 11.56 21.47
N GLU A 29 -14.20 11.29 20.25
CA GLU A 29 -12.82 10.77 20.04
C GLU A 29 -11.75 11.80 19.59
N LEU A 30 -12.05 13.11 19.53
CA LEU A 30 -11.09 14.09 18.97
C LEU A 30 -9.79 14.23 19.79
N PHE A 31 -9.85 14.02 21.11
CA PHE A 31 -8.72 14.31 21.99
C PHE A 31 -7.53 13.35 21.78
N TRP A 32 -7.76 12.04 21.78
CA TRP A 32 -6.68 11.07 21.61
C TRP A 32 -6.22 10.94 20.16
N LYS A 33 -7.12 11.13 19.17
CA LYS A 33 -6.81 11.10 17.73
C LYS A 33 -5.82 12.18 17.29
N ASN A 34 -5.75 13.29 18.04
CA ASN A 34 -4.80 14.38 17.80
C ASN A 34 -3.66 14.43 18.83
N GLY A 35 -3.77 13.66 19.91
CA GLY A 35 -2.76 13.52 20.97
C GLY A 35 -1.59 12.61 20.57
N MET A 36 -0.68 12.34 21.52
CA MET A 36 0.54 11.54 21.29
C MET A 36 0.27 10.14 20.72
N LEU A 37 -0.83 9.50 21.17
CA LEU A 37 -1.25 8.18 20.70
C LEU A 37 -1.92 8.19 19.31
N GLY A 38 -2.33 9.37 18.82
CA GLY A 38 -2.99 9.55 17.52
C GLY A 38 -2.05 10.01 16.40
N ARG A 39 -0.72 9.94 16.59
CA ARG A 39 0.30 10.36 15.62
C ARG A 39 1.04 9.15 15.01
N PRO A 40 0.43 8.43 14.06
CA PRO A 40 1.09 7.31 13.42
C PRO A 40 2.25 7.81 12.54
N GLY A 41 3.34 7.05 12.53
CA GLY A 41 4.31 7.12 11.44
C GLY A 41 3.68 6.57 10.16
N VAL A 42 3.87 7.26 9.04
CA VAL A 42 3.45 6.82 7.71
C VAL A 42 4.70 6.45 6.94
N PHE A 43 4.82 5.17 6.59
CA PHE A 43 6.00 4.59 5.94
C PHE A 43 5.84 4.54 4.43
N THR A 44 6.94 4.25 3.72
CA THR A 44 7.08 4.47 2.28
C THR A 44 5.92 3.91 1.45
N PRO A 45 5.46 2.65 1.60
CA PRO A 45 4.31 2.14 0.85
C PRO A 45 3.03 2.94 1.04
N ALA A 46 2.73 3.39 2.26
CA ALA A 46 1.55 4.20 2.54
C ALA A 46 1.71 5.65 2.04
N VAL A 47 2.92 6.22 2.15
CA VAL A 47 3.25 7.53 1.58
C VAL A 47 3.08 7.50 0.06
N GLU A 48 3.57 6.46 -0.61
CA GLU A 48 3.40 6.24 -2.05
C GLU A 48 1.93 6.06 -2.42
N ALA A 49 1.15 5.33 -1.62
CA ALA A 49 -0.28 5.19 -1.82
C ALA A 49 -1.01 6.54 -1.78
N PHE A 50 -0.70 7.41 -0.82
CA PHE A 50 -1.27 8.76 -0.78
C PHE A 50 -0.77 9.64 -1.93
N TYR A 51 0.50 9.49 -2.31
CA TYR A 51 1.08 10.26 -3.41
C TYR A 51 0.39 9.97 -4.73
N ARG A 52 0.18 8.68 -5.04
CA ARG A 52 -0.50 8.19 -6.25
C ARG A 52 -2.00 8.49 -6.29
N ARG A 53 -2.53 9.20 -5.31
CA ARG A 53 -3.94 9.62 -5.24
C ARG A 53 -4.09 11.13 -5.03
N GLY A 54 -3.00 11.89 -5.15
CA GLY A 54 -3.00 13.34 -4.94
C GLY A 54 -3.20 13.77 -3.48
N LEU A 55 -3.09 12.83 -2.54
CA LEU A 55 -3.38 13.05 -1.12
C LEU A 55 -2.14 13.36 -0.28
N LEU A 56 -0.93 13.12 -0.81
CA LEU A 56 0.31 13.24 -0.04
C LEU A 56 0.46 14.59 0.67
N LYS A 57 0.32 15.69 -0.08
CA LYS A 57 0.47 17.06 0.44
C LYS A 57 -0.50 17.32 1.59
N LYS A 58 -1.74 16.84 1.45
CA LYS A 58 -2.79 17.00 2.44
C LYS A 58 -2.54 16.13 3.67
N VAL A 59 -2.12 14.88 3.51
CA VAL A 59 -1.94 13.92 4.64
C VAL A 59 -0.67 14.19 5.43
N VAL A 60 0.48 14.28 4.76
CA VAL A 60 1.81 14.30 5.40
C VAL A 60 2.40 15.72 5.48
N GLY A 61 1.80 16.70 4.78
CA GLY A 61 2.26 18.10 4.77
C GLY A 61 2.91 18.49 3.44
N GLY A 62 2.91 19.79 3.14
CA GLY A 62 3.22 20.34 1.82
C GLY A 62 4.50 21.16 1.67
N GLY A 63 5.45 21.04 2.60
CA GLY A 63 6.80 21.55 2.37
C GLY A 63 7.54 20.70 1.34
N GLN A 64 8.60 21.26 0.71
CA GLN A 64 9.55 20.45 -0.06
C GLN A 64 10.11 19.38 0.87
N ARG A 65 9.59 18.15 0.71
CA ARG A 65 10.14 17.00 1.42
C ARG A 65 11.54 16.78 0.86
N PRO A 66 12.55 16.61 1.70
CA PRO A 66 13.91 16.46 1.21
C PRO A 66 13.95 15.22 0.32
N ALA A 67 14.51 15.39 -0.87
CA ALA A 67 14.61 14.32 -1.86
C ALA A 67 15.63 13.26 -1.41
N HIS A 68 16.52 13.60 -0.47
CA HIS A 68 17.58 12.77 0.09
C HIS A 68 17.63 12.98 1.61
N PHE A 69 18.13 12.01 2.37
CA PHE A 69 18.48 12.24 3.77
C PHE A 69 19.78 13.06 3.83
N GLU A 70 19.79 14.16 4.58
CA GLU A 70 21.04 14.82 4.94
C GLU A 70 21.66 14.09 6.12
N ASN A 71 22.88 13.58 5.94
CA ASN A 71 23.67 13.06 7.04
C ASN A 71 23.97 14.22 7.99
N THR A 72 23.55 14.09 9.25
CA THR A 72 23.93 15.06 10.28
C THR A 72 24.48 14.33 11.48
N ASP A 73 25.38 14.96 12.23
CA ASP A 73 26.06 14.38 13.40
C ASP A 73 25.09 13.92 14.52
N LYS A 74 23.79 14.25 14.42
CA LYS A 74 22.77 13.99 15.44
C LYS A 74 21.48 13.37 14.90
N PHE A 75 21.38 13.01 13.61
CA PHE A 75 20.12 12.49 13.08
C PHE A 75 19.89 11.02 13.48
N GLN A 76 19.30 10.85 14.66
CA GLN A 76 18.72 9.59 15.12
C GLN A 76 17.26 9.57 14.64
N PHE A 77 16.95 8.70 13.67
CA PHE A 77 15.56 8.53 13.25
C PHE A 77 14.88 7.54 14.21
N GLY A 78 14.10 8.10 15.15
CA GLY A 78 12.98 7.45 15.86
C GLY A 78 13.32 6.26 16.78
N ARG A 79 12.58 6.16 17.90
CA ARG A 79 12.55 4.98 18.78
C ARG A 79 11.98 3.79 18.01
N HIS A 80 12.81 2.95 17.41
CA HIS A 80 12.40 1.84 16.55
C HIS A 80 13.00 0.52 17.01
N LEU A 81 12.16 -0.52 17.08
CA LEU A 81 12.38 -1.79 17.80
C LEU A 81 12.62 -1.58 19.31
N ALA A 82 11.56 -1.67 20.11
CA ALA A 82 11.69 -1.65 21.57
C ALA A 82 12.34 -0.37 22.18
N GLY A 83 12.41 0.73 21.43
CA GLY A 83 13.04 1.98 21.89
C GLY A 83 14.50 2.16 21.47
N MET A 84 15.08 1.20 20.74
CA MET A 84 16.42 1.32 20.15
C MET A 84 16.44 2.43 19.08
N MET A 85 17.56 3.10 18.92
CA MET A 85 17.69 4.21 17.98
C MET A 85 18.39 3.74 16.70
N LEU A 86 17.78 4.02 15.56
CA LEU A 86 18.39 3.80 14.26
C LEU A 86 19.23 5.02 13.87
N ASN A 87 20.50 4.80 13.59
CA ASN A 87 21.38 5.84 13.06
C ASN A 87 21.20 5.92 11.54
N ALA A 88 20.58 6.99 11.05
CA ALA A 88 20.30 7.11 9.62
C ALA A 88 21.59 7.27 8.78
N ASN A 89 22.67 7.75 9.37
CA ASN A 89 23.96 7.91 8.69
C ASN A 89 24.60 6.55 8.33
N GLN A 90 24.14 5.46 8.95
CA GLN A 90 24.61 4.09 8.70
C GLN A 90 23.74 3.34 7.67
N ILE A 91 22.67 3.97 7.17
CA ILE A 91 21.79 3.33 6.19
C ILE A 91 22.43 3.43 4.81
N ASP A 92 22.78 2.28 4.24
CA ASP A 92 23.23 2.17 2.86
C ASP A 92 22.03 2.17 1.90
N PHE A 93 21.73 3.37 1.37
CA PHE A 93 20.65 3.55 0.39
C PHE A 93 20.95 2.90 -0.97
N SER A 94 22.21 2.56 -1.28
CA SER A 94 22.56 1.91 -2.55
C SER A 94 22.00 0.48 -2.66
N ARG A 95 21.62 -0.13 -1.53
CA ARG A 95 20.90 -1.42 -1.47
C ARG A 95 19.61 -1.40 -2.30
N TRP A 96 18.92 -0.26 -2.37
CA TRP A 96 17.68 -0.12 -3.12
C TRP A 96 17.92 0.52 -4.50
N LYS A 97 18.63 -0.21 -5.37
CA LYS A 97 19.10 0.26 -6.70
C LYS A 97 18.07 1.00 -7.55
N HIS A 98 16.81 0.60 -7.50
CA HIS A 98 15.74 1.20 -8.31
C HIS A 98 14.87 2.18 -7.52
N ARG A 99 15.36 2.75 -6.41
CA ARG A 99 14.65 3.81 -5.70
C ARG A 99 15.16 5.17 -6.18
N LEU A 100 14.23 6.02 -6.57
CA LEU A 100 14.51 7.41 -6.88
C LEU A 100 14.07 8.31 -5.73
N ALA A 101 14.92 9.28 -5.45
CA ALA A 101 14.60 10.44 -4.62
C ALA A 101 13.30 11.11 -5.09
N GLY A 102 12.42 11.44 -4.15
CA GLY A 102 11.13 12.07 -4.47
C GLY A 102 10.23 12.31 -3.27
N PRO A 103 9.06 12.95 -3.47
CA PRO A 103 8.14 13.33 -2.39
C PRO A 103 7.66 12.16 -1.51
N SER A 104 7.69 10.94 -2.05
CA SER A 104 7.28 9.72 -1.36
C SER A 104 8.43 8.91 -0.75
N PHE A 105 9.69 9.28 -0.99
CA PHE A 105 10.85 8.51 -0.55
C PHE A 105 10.94 8.42 0.98
N MET A 106 10.55 9.49 1.65
CA MET A 106 10.67 9.64 3.10
C MET A 106 9.41 9.19 3.83
N SER A 107 9.59 8.59 5.01
CA SER A 107 8.53 8.44 6.00
C SER A 107 8.01 9.80 6.48
N GLY A 108 6.76 9.86 6.90
CA GLY A 108 6.11 11.10 7.30
C GLY A 108 5.26 10.95 8.55
N ALA A 109 4.87 12.08 9.14
CA ALA A 109 3.98 12.11 10.29
C ALA A 109 2.62 12.70 9.91
N THR A 110 1.57 12.19 10.52
CA THR A 110 0.22 12.75 10.43
C THR A 110 -0.53 12.53 11.74
N THR A 111 -1.78 12.97 11.83
CA THR A 111 -2.68 12.56 12.91
C THR A 111 -3.84 11.76 12.34
N LEU A 112 -4.43 10.86 13.14
CA LEU A 112 -5.64 10.13 12.72
C LEU A 112 -6.78 11.10 12.38
N GLY A 113 -6.96 12.16 13.17
CA GLY A 113 -7.97 13.18 12.89
C GLY A 113 -7.74 13.92 11.58
N LYS A 114 -6.49 14.26 11.25
CA LYS A 114 -6.13 14.89 9.98
C LYS A 114 -6.36 13.95 8.80
N LEU A 115 -5.96 12.67 8.96
CA LEU A 115 -6.16 11.66 7.93
C LEU A 115 -7.66 11.43 7.66
N GLU A 116 -8.46 11.27 8.70
CA GLU A 116 -9.93 11.15 8.59
C GLU A 116 -10.53 12.37 7.88
N ALA A 117 -10.15 13.60 8.26
CA ALA A 117 -10.66 14.82 7.63
C ALA A 117 -10.34 14.89 6.12
N VAL A 118 -9.08 14.65 5.74
CA VAL A 118 -8.64 14.67 4.34
C VAL A 118 -9.36 13.60 3.51
N LEU A 119 -9.55 12.42 4.08
CA LEU A 119 -10.22 11.32 3.39
C LEU A 119 -11.72 11.55 3.27
N SER A 120 -12.38 12.13 4.28
CA SER A 120 -13.79 12.51 4.20
C SER A 120 -14.03 13.56 3.12
N GLU A 121 -13.20 14.62 3.06
CA GLU A 121 -13.25 15.62 1.98
C GLU A 121 -13.06 14.96 0.59
N ARG A 122 -12.16 13.97 0.50
CA ARG A 122 -11.96 13.22 -0.74
C ARG A 122 -13.18 12.36 -1.09
N ALA A 123 -13.78 11.69 -0.11
CA ALA A 123 -14.96 10.85 -0.32
C ALA A 123 -16.15 11.68 -0.83
N GLU A 124 -16.36 12.86 -0.25
CA GLU A 124 -17.37 13.82 -0.69
C GLU A 124 -17.13 14.28 -2.13
N SER A 125 -15.90 14.67 -2.48
CA SER A 125 -15.57 15.08 -3.86
C SER A 125 -15.68 13.95 -4.89
N LEU A 126 -15.71 12.69 -4.45
CA LEU A 126 -15.94 11.50 -5.28
C LEU A 126 -17.38 10.97 -5.21
N ASN A 127 -18.31 11.69 -4.56
CA ASN A 127 -19.72 11.29 -4.37
C ASN A 127 -19.92 9.94 -3.66
N VAL A 128 -19.01 9.57 -2.75
CA VAL A 128 -19.18 8.39 -1.89
C VAL A 128 -20.33 8.62 -0.91
N GLN A 129 -21.29 7.70 -0.85
CA GLN A 129 -22.41 7.79 0.08
C GLN A 129 -22.05 7.18 1.44
N ILE A 130 -21.78 8.06 2.41
CA ILE A 130 -21.58 7.67 3.80
C ILE A 130 -22.93 7.73 4.51
N LEU A 131 -23.46 6.58 4.94
CA LEU A 131 -24.72 6.52 5.67
C LEU A 131 -24.46 6.05 7.10
N ARG A 132 -25.07 6.73 8.08
CA ARG A 132 -25.03 6.25 9.46
C ARG A 132 -25.83 4.96 9.57
N ALA A 133 -25.20 3.94 10.15
CA ALA A 133 -25.82 2.65 10.40
C ALA A 133 -26.80 2.80 11.58
N GLY A 134 -28.10 2.77 11.27
CA GLY A 134 -29.15 2.47 12.24
C GLY A 134 -29.64 1.03 12.06
N ASP A 135 -30.89 0.75 12.40
CA ASP A 135 -31.53 -0.57 12.21
C ASP A 135 -31.93 -0.86 10.74
N ARG A 136 -31.20 -0.28 9.78
CA ARG A 136 -31.51 -0.39 8.36
C ARG A 136 -30.82 -1.59 7.73
N VAL A 137 -31.55 -2.32 6.89
CA VAL A 137 -31.01 -3.43 6.08
C VAL A 137 -30.65 -2.89 4.70
N PHE A 138 -29.47 -3.27 4.20
CA PHE A 138 -28.98 -2.90 2.88
C PHE A 138 -28.65 -4.16 2.07
N MET A 139 -29.01 -4.15 0.80
CA MET A 139 -28.59 -5.18 -0.16
C MET A 139 -27.36 -4.67 -0.92
N ALA A 140 -26.31 -5.47 -0.96
CA ALA A 140 -25.07 -5.14 -1.67
C ALA A 140 -24.57 -6.36 -2.45
N GLN A 141 -23.87 -6.11 -3.56
CA GLN A 141 -23.23 -7.17 -4.35
C GLN A 141 -21.98 -7.73 -3.67
N TRP A 142 -21.34 -6.93 -2.81
CA TRP A 142 -20.10 -7.24 -2.11
C TRP A 142 -20.14 -6.61 -0.72
N LEU A 143 -19.52 -7.28 0.25
CA LEU A 143 -19.35 -6.78 1.61
C LEU A 143 -17.86 -6.79 1.97
N VAL A 144 -17.34 -5.65 2.43
CA VAL A 144 -15.97 -5.56 2.96
C VAL A 144 -16.03 -5.22 4.45
N GLY A 145 -15.57 -6.14 5.29
CA GLY A 145 -15.43 -5.91 6.72
C GLY A 145 -14.16 -5.13 7.03
N CYS A 146 -14.31 -3.85 7.36
CA CYS A 146 -13.24 -2.97 7.84
C CYS A 146 -13.54 -2.47 9.27
N ASP A 147 -14.18 -3.32 10.08
CA ASP A 147 -14.80 -3.03 11.37
C ASP A 147 -13.91 -3.39 12.58
N GLY A 148 -12.60 -3.40 12.38
CA GLY A 148 -11.59 -3.48 13.43
C GLY A 148 -11.30 -4.88 13.98
N GLY A 149 -10.41 -4.96 14.97
CA GLY A 149 -9.95 -6.23 15.56
C GLY A 149 -11.04 -7.13 16.13
N ARG A 150 -12.19 -6.55 16.51
CA ARG A 150 -13.36 -7.26 17.03
C ARG A 150 -14.41 -7.58 15.96
N SER A 151 -14.06 -7.44 14.68
CA SER A 151 -14.89 -7.55 13.48
C SER A 151 -16.08 -8.49 13.64
N THR A 152 -17.27 -7.91 13.49
CA THR A 152 -18.55 -8.63 13.39
C THR A 152 -18.62 -9.34 12.05
N VAL A 153 -18.18 -8.69 10.96
CA VAL A 153 -18.19 -9.29 9.61
C VAL A 153 -17.35 -10.57 9.58
N ARG A 154 -16.12 -10.53 10.12
CA ARG A 154 -15.23 -11.70 10.18
C ARG A 154 -15.89 -12.88 10.87
N LYS A 155 -16.44 -12.65 12.07
CA LYS A 155 -17.06 -13.69 12.90
C LYS A 155 -18.31 -14.27 12.24
N SER A 156 -19.21 -13.40 11.76
CA SER A 156 -20.48 -13.82 11.15
C SER A 156 -20.29 -14.55 9.82
N ALA A 157 -19.25 -14.21 9.05
CA ALA A 157 -18.91 -14.90 7.81
C ALA A 157 -18.00 -16.14 8.03
N GLY A 158 -17.73 -16.50 9.29
CA GLY A 158 -17.03 -17.73 9.66
C GLY A 158 -15.53 -17.74 9.34
N PHE A 159 -14.90 -16.58 9.15
CA PHE A 159 -13.45 -16.50 8.97
C PHE A 159 -12.73 -16.83 10.28
N GLU A 160 -11.76 -17.73 10.21
CA GLU A 160 -10.90 -18.04 11.35
C GLU A 160 -9.94 -16.89 11.64
N PHE A 161 -9.55 -16.74 12.92
CA PHE A 161 -8.63 -15.68 13.35
C PHE A 161 -7.57 -16.25 14.28
N ILE A 162 -6.48 -16.72 13.68
CA ILE A 162 -5.45 -17.52 14.33
C ILE A 162 -4.31 -16.66 14.84
N GLY A 163 -3.68 -17.08 15.93
CA GLY A 163 -2.54 -16.39 16.53
C GLY A 163 -2.56 -16.45 18.04
N THR A 164 -1.82 -15.54 18.68
CA THR A 164 -1.69 -15.51 20.14
C THR A 164 -2.84 -14.71 20.76
N GLU A 165 -3.31 -15.19 21.91
CA GLU A 165 -4.27 -14.44 22.74
C GLU A 165 -3.60 -13.23 23.41
N ALA A 166 -4.35 -12.50 24.23
CA ALA A 166 -3.83 -11.31 24.89
C ALA A 166 -2.69 -11.67 25.85
N GLU A 167 -1.50 -11.17 25.57
CA GLU A 167 -0.33 -11.24 26.45
C GLU A 167 -0.08 -9.86 27.08
N PHE A 168 0.47 -9.87 28.30
CA PHE A 168 0.82 -8.66 29.03
C PHE A 168 2.34 -8.49 29.04
N THR A 169 2.81 -7.38 28.47
CA THR A 169 4.01 -6.71 29.00
C THR A 169 3.50 -5.60 29.92
N ASP A 170 4.22 -5.32 31.00
CA ASP A 170 3.78 -4.58 32.22
C ASP A 170 2.94 -3.28 32.06
N THR A 171 2.71 -2.77 30.84
CA THR A 171 1.92 -1.56 30.56
C THR A 171 0.91 -1.63 29.41
N LEU A 172 0.93 -2.62 28.50
CA LEU A 172 -0.05 -2.71 27.39
C LEU A 172 -0.38 -4.15 27.00
N PRO A 173 -1.65 -4.58 27.07
CA PRO A 173 -2.06 -5.87 26.51
C PRO A 173 -1.99 -5.81 24.99
N TYR A 174 -1.38 -6.82 24.37
CA TYR A 174 -1.33 -6.94 22.92
C TYR A 174 -1.81 -8.32 22.48
N ARG A 175 -2.31 -8.41 21.25
CA ARG A 175 -2.74 -9.65 20.59
C ARG A 175 -2.10 -9.68 19.21
N SER A 176 -1.64 -10.84 18.77
CA SER A 176 -1.08 -11.01 17.43
C SER A 176 -1.84 -12.09 16.69
N LYS A 177 -2.86 -11.69 15.93
CA LYS A 177 -3.77 -12.59 15.21
C LYS A 177 -3.96 -12.16 13.76
N GLN A 178 -4.16 -13.15 12.89
CA GLN A 178 -4.39 -12.97 11.47
C GLN A 178 -5.52 -13.88 10.98
N ALA A 179 -6.32 -13.39 10.03
CA ALA A 179 -7.36 -14.18 9.40
C ALA A 179 -6.72 -15.12 8.38
N THR A 180 -7.11 -16.40 8.41
CA THR A 180 -6.56 -17.43 7.51
C THR A 180 -6.88 -17.17 6.05
N GLU A 181 -7.98 -16.46 5.79
CA GLU A 181 -8.45 -16.09 4.47
C GLU A 181 -8.92 -14.64 4.49
N TYR A 182 -8.68 -13.89 3.42
CA TYR A 182 -9.10 -12.48 3.33
C TYR A 182 -10.39 -12.31 2.50
N ARG A 183 -10.84 -13.40 1.87
CA ARG A 183 -12.03 -13.46 1.03
C ARG A 183 -12.75 -14.78 1.23
N ARG A 184 -14.08 -14.73 1.31
CA ARG A 184 -14.99 -15.88 1.21
C ARG A 184 -16.16 -15.49 0.32
N GLY A 185 -16.16 -16.02 -0.91
CA GLY A 185 -17.15 -15.66 -1.92
C GLY A 185 -17.18 -14.15 -2.18
N ARG A 186 -18.27 -13.49 -1.76
CA ARG A 186 -18.51 -12.04 -1.92
C ARG A 186 -18.27 -11.22 -0.65
N VAL A 187 -17.75 -11.85 0.40
CA VAL A 187 -17.33 -11.19 1.64
C VAL A 187 -15.81 -11.10 1.65
N LEU A 188 -15.28 -9.90 1.87
CA LEU A 188 -13.85 -9.63 2.05
C LEU A 188 -13.62 -8.93 3.38
N LEU A 189 -12.37 -8.92 3.82
CA LEU A 189 -11.95 -8.27 5.06
C LEU A 189 -10.66 -7.48 4.79
N ALA A 190 -10.46 -6.34 5.46
CA ALA A 190 -9.26 -5.51 5.32
C ALA A 190 -8.88 -4.77 6.62
N GLY A 191 -7.58 -4.53 6.81
CA GLY A 191 -7.02 -3.87 8.00
C GLY A 191 -7.19 -4.70 9.27
N ASP A 192 -7.53 -4.03 10.37
CA ASP A 192 -7.63 -4.69 11.69
C ASP A 192 -8.65 -5.86 11.74
N SER A 193 -9.57 -5.96 10.78
CA SER A 193 -10.46 -7.12 10.68
C SER A 193 -9.72 -8.40 10.23
N VAL A 194 -8.61 -8.29 9.51
CA VAL A 194 -7.78 -9.42 9.06
C VAL A 194 -6.46 -9.57 9.78
N HIS A 195 -5.90 -8.53 10.40
CA HIS A 195 -4.67 -8.63 11.17
C HIS A 195 -4.69 -7.67 12.36
N ILE A 196 -4.35 -8.17 13.54
CA ILE A 196 -4.06 -7.34 14.71
C ILE A 196 -2.71 -7.74 15.25
N HIS A 197 -1.96 -6.76 15.74
CA HIS A 197 -0.65 -6.96 16.32
C HIS A 197 -0.36 -5.82 17.30
N SER A 198 0.76 -5.93 18.01
CA SER A 198 1.23 -4.84 18.89
C SER A 198 1.37 -3.53 18.10
N PRO A 199 0.97 -2.37 18.67
CA PRO A 199 1.09 -1.08 17.98
C PRO A 199 2.55 -0.59 17.83
N LEU A 200 3.51 -1.34 18.41
CA LEU A 200 4.93 -1.05 18.30
C LEU A 200 5.37 -0.92 16.85
N GLY A 201 6.21 0.09 16.59
CA GLY A 201 6.70 0.39 15.25
C GLY A 201 5.66 0.98 14.30
N ALA A 202 4.45 1.33 14.75
CA ALA A 202 3.42 2.03 13.95
C ALA A 202 3.00 1.31 12.64
N GLN A 203 3.04 -0.02 12.59
CA GLN A 203 2.82 -0.78 11.35
C GLN A 203 1.33 -1.01 10.99
N GLY A 204 0.41 -0.96 11.95
CA GLY A 204 -0.98 -1.38 11.74
C GLY A 204 -1.71 -0.55 10.68
N LEU A 205 -1.69 0.78 10.83
CA LEU A 205 -2.28 1.70 9.86
C LEU A 205 -1.65 1.55 8.46
N ASN A 206 -0.32 1.43 8.39
CA ASN A 206 0.40 1.28 7.13
C ASN A 206 -0.01 0.00 6.39
N THR A 207 -0.11 -1.11 7.12
CA THR A 207 -0.54 -2.41 6.58
C THR A 207 -1.97 -2.34 6.06
N GLY A 208 -2.87 -1.70 6.83
CA GLY A 208 -4.25 -1.45 6.41
C GLY A 208 -4.35 -0.58 5.15
N ILE A 209 -3.60 0.54 5.06
CA ILE A 209 -3.56 1.36 3.85
C ILE A 209 -3.13 0.53 2.63
N GLY A 210 -2.14 -0.35 2.82
CA GLY A 210 -1.72 -1.33 1.81
C GLY A 210 -2.86 -2.26 1.39
N ASP A 211 -3.68 -2.72 2.32
CA ASP A 211 -4.87 -3.53 2.00
C ASP A 211 -5.89 -2.75 1.18
N ALA A 212 -6.21 -1.51 1.59
CA ALA A 212 -7.22 -0.70 0.93
C ALA A 212 -6.82 -0.32 -0.50
N ILE A 213 -5.57 0.10 -0.75
CA ILE A 213 -5.13 0.45 -2.10
C ILE A 213 -5.15 -0.78 -3.03
N LYS A 214 -4.79 -1.97 -2.52
CA LYS A 214 -4.84 -3.21 -3.30
C LYS A 214 -6.25 -3.69 -3.57
N LEU A 215 -7.09 -3.74 -2.54
CA LEU A 215 -8.45 -4.22 -2.66
C LEU A 215 -9.31 -3.28 -3.52
N GLY A 216 -9.14 -1.96 -3.36
CA GLY A 216 -9.98 -0.96 -4.02
C GLY A 216 -10.04 -1.12 -5.53
N TRP A 217 -8.88 -1.19 -6.20
CA TRP A 217 -8.90 -1.32 -7.66
C TRP A 217 -9.36 -2.71 -8.12
N LYS A 218 -8.92 -3.80 -7.45
CA LYS A 218 -9.28 -5.17 -7.83
C LYS A 218 -10.79 -5.40 -7.74
N LEU A 219 -11.39 -4.97 -6.63
CA LEU A 219 -12.82 -5.10 -6.42
C LEU A 219 -13.61 -4.27 -7.43
N ALA A 220 -13.17 -3.04 -7.72
CA ALA A 220 -13.80 -2.24 -8.74
C ALA A 220 -13.71 -2.85 -10.15
N THR A 221 -12.55 -3.40 -10.54
CA THR A 221 -12.39 -4.12 -11.81
C THR A 221 -13.33 -5.33 -11.90
N VAL A 222 -13.48 -6.09 -10.80
CA VAL A 222 -14.44 -7.21 -10.74
C VAL A 222 -15.89 -6.74 -10.85
N ILE A 223 -16.26 -5.65 -10.19
CA ILE A 223 -17.63 -5.09 -10.26
C ILE A 223 -17.95 -4.61 -11.68
N LYS A 224 -16.98 -4.07 -12.41
CA LYS A 224 -17.14 -3.65 -13.81
C LYS A 224 -17.25 -4.82 -14.80
N GLY A 225 -16.78 -6.01 -14.41
CA GLY A 225 -16.71 -7.16 -15.31
C GLY A 225 -15.42 -7.21 -16.15
N ASP A 226 -14.46 -6.33 -15.87
CA ASP A 226 -13.19 -6.24 -16.62
C ASP A 226 -12.08 -7.11 -16.01
N ALA A 227 -12.39 -7.92 -14.99
CA ALA A 227 -11.43 -8.73 -14.26
C ALA A 227 -11.31 -10.15 -14.83
N PRO A 228 -10.09 -10.69 -14.97
CA PRO A 228 -9.92 -12.11 -15.19
C PRO A 228 -10.39 -12.91 -13.96
N ALA A 229 -10.72 -14.18 -14.18
CA ALA A 229 -11.01 -15.11 -13.09
C ALA A 229 -9.83 -15.17 -12.12
N GLY A 230 -10.12 -15.12 -10.82
CA GLY A 230 -9.08 -15.16 -9.78
C GLY A 230 -8.42 -13.83 -9.44
N LEU A 231 -8.69 -12.73 -10.17
CA LEU A 231 -8.07 -11.41 -9.86
C LEU A 231 -8.23 -11.03 -8.39
N LEU A 232 -9.42 -11.23 -7.82
CA LEU A 232 -9.69 -10.84 -6.44
C LEU A 232 -9.07 -11.80 -5.42
N ASP A 233 -8.73 -13.03 -5.80
CA ASP A 233 -8.03 -13.97 -4.93
C ASP A 233 -6.57 -13.55 -4.72
N THR A 234 -5.97 -12.91 -5.74
CA THR A 234 -4.64 -12.30 -5.62
C THR A 234 -4.57 -11.20 -4.55
N TYR A 235 -5.71 -10.67 -4.04
CA TYR A 235 -5.69 -9.79 -2.87
C TYR A 235 -5.14 -10.52 -1.63
N HIS A 236 -5.60 -11.73 -1.37
CA HIS A 236 -5.10 -12.56 -0.27
C HIS A 236 -3.64 -12.93 -0.51
N GLU A 237 -3.31 -13.44 -1.71
CA GLU A 237 -1.95 -13.88 -2.06
C GLU A 237 -0.92 -12.75 -1.91
N GLU A 238 -1.29 -11.52 -2.29
CA GLU A 238 -0.41 -10.35 -2.13
C GLU A 238 -0.34 -9.85 -0.68
N ARG A 239 -1.46 -9.81 0.07
CA ARG A 239 -1.54 -9.07 1.34
C ARG A 239 -1.39 -9.91 2.59
N HIS A 240 -1.77 -11.19 2.54
CA HIS A 240 -1.65 -12.08 3.69
C HIS A 240 -0.18 -12.30 4.10
N PRO A 241 0.77 -12.59 3.19
CA PRO A 241 2.18 -12.73 3.57
C PRO A 241 2.78 -11.44 4.15
N GLU A 242 2.35 -10.28 3.65
CA GLU A 242 2.85 -8.98 4.13
C GLU A 242 2.40 -8.69 5.56
N ALA A 243 1.13 -8.96 5.89
CA ALA A 243 0.65 -8.85 7.26
C ALA A 243 1.32 -9.89 8.19
N ALA A 244 1.55 -11.13 7.72
CA ALA A 244 2.24 -12.15 8.49
C ALA A 244 3.65 -11.71 8.89
N LYS A 245 4.40 -11.13 7.94
CA LYS A 245 5.71 -10.53 8.20
C LYS A 245 5.64 -9.43 9.27
N VAL A 246 4.59 -8.59 9.27
CA VAL A 246 4.42 -7.54 10.30
C VAL A 246 4.10 -8.14 11.68
N LEU A 247 3.29 -9.20 11.74
CA LEU A 247 3.00 -9.92 12.99
C LEU A 247 4.27 -10.52 13.59
N GLU A 248 5.11 -11.17 12.79
CA GLU A 248 6.38 -11.72 13.26
C GLU A 248 7.33 -10.63 13.77
N TRP A 249 7.44 -9.54 13.01
CA TRP A 249 8.26 -8.39 13.37
C TRP A 249 7.85 -7.79 14.73
N THR A 250 6.55 -7.58 14.91
CA THR A 250 6.02 -6.98 16.14
C THR A 250 6.06 -7.94 17.33
N ARG A 251 5.95 -9.27 17.12
CA ARG A 251 6.22 -10.27 18.17
C ARG A 251 7.68 -10.18 18.64
N ALA A 252 8.63 -10.11 17.71
CA ALA A 252 10.04 -9.95 18.07
C ALA A 252 10.27 -8.67 18.88
N GLN A 253 9.65 -7.56 18.48
CA GLN A 253 9.73 -6.30 19.23
C GLN A 253 9.21 -6.42 20.67
N VAL A 254 8.11 -7.14 20.87
CA VAL A 254 7.56 -7.31 22.22
C VAL A 254 8.47 -8.16 23.08
N VAL A 255 9.03 -9.25 22.55
CA VAL A 255 10.00 -10.08 23.28
C VAL A 255 11.21 -9.25 23.71
N THR A 256 11.74 -8.39 22.84
CA THR A 256 12.87 -7.51 23.15
C THR A 256 12.57 -6.47 24.24
N LEU A 257 11.30 -6.16 24.50
CA LEU A 257 10.87 -5.26 25.59
C LEU A 257 10.67 -5.97 26.93
N SER A 258 10.74 -7.31 26.97
CA SER A 258 10.53 -8.06 28.20
C SER A 258 11.64 -7.74 29.23
N PRO A 259 11.29 -7.55 30.52
CA PRO A 259 12.26 -7.30 31.58
C PRO A 259 13.05 -8.57 31.98
N GLU A 260 12.74 -9.73 31.38
CA GLU A 260 13.49 -10.97 31.63
C GLU A 260 14.98 -10.83 31.26
N ARG A 261 15.87 -11.42 32.06
CA ARG A 261 17.33 -11.32 31.84
C ARG A 261 17.75 -11.84 30.47
N SER A 262 17.14 -12.92 30.00
CA SER A 262 17.37 -13.50 28.66
C SER A 262 16.96 -12.53 27.55
N ALA A 263 15.79 -11.90 27.69
CA ALA A 263 15.30 -10.91 26.75
C ALA A 263 16.19 -9.66 26.72
N CYS A 264 16.63 -9.18 27.89
CA CYS A 264 17.58 -8.07 28.00
C CYS A 264 18.93 -8.38 27.33
N ALA A 265 19.46 -9.60 27.50
CA ALA A 265 20.68 -10.04 26.84
C ALA A 265 20.52 -10.08 25.31
N LEU A 266 19.39 -10.62 24.82
CA LEU A 266 19.06 -10.61 23.40
C LEU A 266 18.91 -9.18 22.86
N ALA A 267 18.26 -8.28 23.62
CA ALA A 267 18.10 -6.89 23.26
C ALA A 267 19.46 -6.17 23.09
N SER A 268 20.45 -6.48 23.94
CA SER A 268 21.81 -5.96 23.81
C SER A 268 22.44 -6.39 22.48
N ILE A 269 22.37 -7.68 22.14
CA ILE A 269 22.92 -8.20 20.88
C ILE A 269 22.24 -7.56 19.67
N VAL A 270 20.91 -7.44 19.71
CA VAL A 270 20.16 -6.79 18.63
C VAL A 270 20.55 -5.32 18.50
N ASN A 271 20.76 -4.62 19.61
CA ASN A 271 21.23 -3.24 19.60
C ASN A 271 22.62 -3.14 18.94
N ASP A 272 23.56 -4.04 19.27
CA ASP A 272 24.89 -4.04 18.66
C ASP A 272 24.82 -4.23 17.14
N LEU A 273 23.93 -5.13 16.67
CA LEU A 273 23.70 -5.32 15.23
C LEU A 273 23.11 -4.09 14.56
N ILE A 274 22.11 -3.43 15.19
CA ILE A 274 21.48 -2.21 14.65
C ILE A 274 22.49 -1.07 14.46
N GLN A 275 23.55 -1.01 15.27
CA GLN A 275 24.61 0.01 15.16
C GLN A 275 25.66 -0.30 14.07
N THR A 276 25.47 -1.34 13.26
CA THR A 276 26.29 -1.60 12.05
C THR A 276 25.59 -1.05 10.81
N ASP A 277 26.33 -0.78 9.74
CA ASP A 277 25.74 -0.28 8.48
C ASP A 277 24.75 -1.29 7.88
N GLU A 278 25.11 -2.57 7.87
CA GLU A 278 24.23 -3.62 7.36
C GLU A 278 22.98 -3.80 8.22
N GLY A 279 23.13 -3.79 9.54
CA GLY A 279 22.01 -3.90 10.48
C GLY A 279 21.10 -2.69 10.39
N ALA A 280 21.63 -1.46 10.40
CA ALA A 280 20.84 -0.25 10.22
C ALA A 280 20.03 -0.30 8.92
N THR A 281 20.67 -0.73 7.83
CA THR A 281 20.03 -0.88 6.52
C THR A 281 18.92 -1.94 6.53
N TYR A 282 19.17 -3.11 7.15
CA TYR A 282 18.17 -4.17 7.29
C TYR A 282 16.94 -3.72 8.11
N PHE A 283 17.17 -3.03 9.22
CA PHE A 283 16.10 -2.51 10.06
C PHE A 283 15.31 -1.40 9.37
N ALA A 284 15.98 -0.48 8.68
CA ALA A 284 15.34 0.54 7.86
C ALA A 284 14.43 -0.09 6.81
N ASP A 285 14.91 -1.11 6.08
CA ASP A 285 14.14 -1.85 5.09
C ASP A 285 12.86 -2.43 5.69
N ARG A 286 13.01 -3.10 6.84
CA ARG A 286 11.91 -3.81 7.51
C ARG A 286 10.83 -2.87 8.03
N ILE A 287 11.22 -1.69 8.53
CA ILE A 287 10.30 -0.70 9.09
C ILE A 287 9.64 0.10 7.97
N TRP A 288 10.41 0.54 6.98
CA TRP A 288 9.93 1.45 5.94
C TRP A 288 9.32 0.74 4.74
N GLY A 289 9.48 -0.59 4.62
CA GLY A 289 8.91 -1.38 3.53
C GLY A 289 9.56 -1.11 2.18
N LEU A 290 10.86 -0.78 2.18
CA LEU A 290 11.56 -0.32 0.98
C LEU A 290 11.81 -1.44 -0.05
N SER A 291 11.96 -2.70 0.39
CA SER A 291 12.11 -3.88 -0.47
C SER A 291 10.81 -4.67 -0.64
N GLN A 292 9.65 -4.08 -0.37
CA GLN A 292 8.38 -4.74 -0.60
C GLN A 292 8.23 -5.12 -2.08
N ARG A 293 8.07 -6.41 -2.34
CA ARG A 293 7.94 -6.99 -3.67
C ARG A 293 6.92 -8.12 -3.67
N TYR A 294 6.04 -8.14 -4.66
CA TYR A 294 5.12 -9.23 -4.95
C TYR A 294 5.71 -10.15 -6.01
N ASP A 295 5.46 -11.46 -5.92
CA ASP A 295 5.91 -12.38 -6.95
C ASP A 295 4.87 -12.50 -8.07
N PHE A 296 5.21 -11.98 -9.25
CA PHE A 296 4.38 -12.10 -10.46
C PHE A 296 5.05 -12.98 -11.54
N GLY A 297 6.16 -13.67 -11.22
CA GLY A 297 6.87 -14.53 -12.17
C GLY A 297 7.63 -13.80 -13.29
N GLY A 298 7.86 -12.50 -13.18
CA GLY A 298 8.58 -11.69 -14.19
C GLY A 298 10.10 -11.75 -14.07
N ALA A 299 10.81 -11.68 -15.21
CA ALA A 299 12.26 -11.74 -15.27
C ALA A 299 12.97 -10.48 -14.72
N HIS A 300 12.38 -9.30 -14.92
CA HIS A 300 13.02 -8.04 -14.53
C HIS A 300 12.89 -7.77 -13.02
N PRO A 301 13.96 -7.34 -12.31
CA PRO A 301 13.95 -7.14 -10.85
C PRO A 301 12.90 -6.16 -10.30
N LEU A 302 12.49 -5.18 -11.12
CA LEU A 302 11.43 -4.24 -10.76
C LEU A 302 10.02 -4.86 -10.74
N VAL A 303 9.79 -5.98 -11.43
CA VAL A 303 8.46 -6.60 -11.46
C VAL A 303 8.04 -7.00 -10.05
N GLY A 304 6.86 -6.55 -9.64
CA GLY A 304 6.32 -6.73 -8.30
C GLY A 304 6.75 -5.67 -7.29
N CYS A 305 7.70 -4.79 -7.62
CA CYS A 305 8.13 -3.69 -6.77
C CYS A 305 7.24 -2.45 -6.97
N SER A 306 7.27 -1.54 -6.00
CA SER A 306 6.71 -0.20 -6.16
C SER A 306 7.46 0.55 -7.27
N ALA A 307 6.73 1.14 -8.21
CA ALA A 307 7.34 1.85 -9.34
C ALA A 307 8.17 3.05 -8.84
N PRO A 308 9.42 3.22 -9.35
CA PRO A 308 10.28 4.33 -8.98
C PRO A 308 9.59 5.69 -9.24
N ALA A 309 9.92 6.70 -8.43
CA ALA A 309 9.36 8.04 -8.57
C ALA A 309 9.98 8.83 -9.74
N PHE A 310 9.96 8.24 -10.94
CA PHE A 310 10.51 8.81 -12.17
C PHE A 310 10.09 10.26 -12.33
N GLN A 311 11.07 11.13 -12.58
CA GLN A 311 10.86 12.54 -12.86
C GLN A 311 11.00 12.76 -14.35
N PHE A 312 10.01 13.44 -14.91
CA PHE A 312 9.91 13.72 -16.34
C PHE A 312 10.32 15.17 -16.65
N ALA A 313 10.62 15.44 -17.92
CA ALA A 313 11.07 16.75 -18.40
C ALA A 313 10.04 17.89 -18.22
N ASP A 314 8.76 17.55 -18.06
CA ASP A 314 7.68 18.50 -17.71
C ASP A 314 7.61 18.81 -16.21
N ALA A 315 8.62 18.38 -15.44
CA ALA A 315 8.73 18.46 -13.98
C ALA A 315 7.70 17.62 -13.21
N GLU A 316 6.80 16.90 -13.88
CA GLU A 316 5.94 15.93 -13.22
C GLU A 316 6.72 14.69 -12.81
N ARG A 317 6.12 13.94 -11.89
CA ARG A 317 6.63 12.66 -11.41
C ARG A 317 5.57 11.59 -11.56
N LEU A 318 6.01 10.34 -11.69
CA LEU A 318 5.13 9.19 -11.96
C LEU A 318 3.91 9.13 -11.02
N GLY A 319 4.08 9.44 -9.73
CA GLY A 319 2.97 9.39 -8.78
C GLY A 319 1.78 10.30 -9.15
N SER A 320 2.05 11.50 -9.65
CA SER A 320 0.99 12.43 -10.09
C SER A 320 0.25 11.92 -11.32
N ARG A 321 0.90 11.10 -12.15
CA ARG A 321 0.29 10.50 -13.34
C ARG A 321 -0.61 9.30 -13.03
N LEU A 322 -0.62 8.82 -11.78
CA LEU A 322 -1.41 7.68 -11.29
C LEU A 322 -2.64 8.09 -10.45
N GLU A 323 -2.94 9.39 -10.34
CA GLU A 323 -4.03 9.92 -9.51
C GLU A 323 -5.44 9.47 -9.93
N ASP A 324 -5.59 9.12 -11.22
CA ASP A 324 -6.81 8.59 -11.83
C ASP A 324 -7.05 7.10 -11.54
N ALA A 325 -6.11 6.42 -10.88
CA ALA A 325 -6.16 5.00 -10.55
C ALA A 325 -6.28 4.07 -11.79
N CYS A 326 -5.73 4.48 -12.93
CA CYS A 326 -5.62 3.65 -14.13
C CYS A 326 -4.29 2.88 -14.19
N PHE A 327 -4.23 1.82 -15.01
CA PHE A 327 -2.95 1.23 -15.39
C PHE A 327 -2.21 2.23 -16.29
N ALA A 328 -0.89 2.30 -16.18
CA ALA A 328 -0.06 3.19 -16.98
C ALA A 328 1.04 2.42 -17.69
N VAL A 329 1.23 2.70 -18.97
CA VAL A 329 2.38 2.24 -19.75
C VAL A 329 3.30 3.44 -19.96
N ILE A 330 4.49 3.36 -19.37
CA ILE A 330 5.52 4.40 -19.48
C ILE A 330 6.42 4.03 -20.65
N ASP A 331 6.55 4.95 -21.58
CA ASP A 331 7.41 4.82 -22.75
C ASP A 331 8.58 5.81 -22.61
N PHE A 332 9.74 5.28 -22.28
CA PHE A 332 10.97 6.06 -22.13
C PHE A 332 11.70 6.24 -23.48
N ALA A 333 11.37 5.41 -24.48
CA ALA A 333 12.01 5.41 -25.79
C ALA A 333 11.26 6.27 -26.83
N HIS A 334 10.06 6.75 -26.49
CA HIS A 334 9.17 7.48 -27.40
C HIS A 334 8.84 6.69 -28.68
N ASP A 335 8.60 5.38 -28.51
CA ASP A 335 8.25 4.49 -29.60
C ASP A 335 6.75 4.57 -29.92
N SER A 336 6.43 5.06 -31.13
CA SER A 336 5.06 5.17 -31.63
C SER A 336 4.27 3.84 -31.63
N SER A 337 4.94 2.69 -31.62
CA SER A 337 4.29 1.38 -31.49
C SER A 337 3.71 1.16 -30.09
N VAL A 338 4.33 1.71 -29.04
CA VAL A 338 3.80 1.68 -27.67
C VAL A 338 2.50 2.48 -27.60
N ALA A 339 2.51 3.72 -28.11
CA ALA A 339 1.33 4.57 -28.14
C ALA A 339 0.15 3.88 -28.88
N ARG A 340 0.41 3.28 -30.05
CA ARG A 340 -0.61 2.52 -30.81
C ARG A 340 -1.13 1.30 -30.03
N CYS A 341 -0.25 0.56 -29.36
CA CYS A 341 -0.64 -0.58 -28.56
C CYS A 341 -1.53 -0.14 -27.39
N VAL A 342 -1.18 0.93 -26.67
CA VAL A 342 -1.95 1.42 -25.52
C VAL A 342 -3.30 2.01 -25.95
N GLU A 343 -3.37 2.64 -27.12
CA GLU A 343 -4.64 3.13 -27.66
C GLU A 343 -5.65 1.99 -27.88
N SER A 344 -5.17 0.81 -28.33
CA SER A 344 -6.01 -0.38 -28.46
C SER A 344 -6.51 -0.97 -27.12
N LEU A 345 -5.93 -0.53 -26.01
CA LEU A 345 -6.24 -0.98 -24.65
C LEU A 345 -7.12 0.02 -23.88
N ARG A 346 -7.53 1.13 -24.50
CA ARG A 346 -8.43 2.09 -23.85
C ARG A 346 -9.80 1.46 -23.55
N PRO A 347 -10.45 1.84 -22.43
CA PRO A 347 -10.02 2.84 -21.44
C PRO A 347 -9.11 2.29 -20.32
N MET A 348 -8.68 1.04 -20.39
CA MET A 348 -8.03 0.34 -19.26
C MET A 348 -6.57 0.76 -19.02
N GLY A 349 -5.87 1.22 -20.05
CA GLY A 349 -4.48 1.65 -19.98
C GLY A 349 -4.28 3.10 -20.41
N LYS A 350 -3.39 3.80 -19.69
CA LYS A 350 -2.96 5.17 -19.98
C LYS A 350 -1.55 5.15 -20.58
N TYR A 351 -1.38 5.81 -21.71
CA TYR A 351 -0.07 6.03 -22.30
C TYR A 351 0.65 7.20 -21.61
N CYS A 352 1.92 7.01 -21.28
CA CYS A 352 2.78 8.02 -20.67
C CYS A 352 4.13 8.06 -21.40
N GLY A 353 4.14 8.64 -22.60
CA GLY A 353 5.39 8.93 -23.32
C GLY A 353 5.97 10.27 -22.91
N SER A 354 7.07 10.26 -22.17
CA SER A 354 7.79 11.48 -21.79
C SER A 354 9.23 11.14 -21.45
N HIS A 355 10.14 12.05 -21.78
CA HIS A 355 11.53 11.91 -21.40
C HIS A 355 11.65 11.95 -19.87
N ALA A 356 12.31 10.95 -19.29
CA ALA A 356 12.63 10.87 -17.87
C ALA A 356 14.13 11.06 -17.67
N TYR A 357 14.53 11.72 -16.58
CA TYR A 357 15.94 12.01 -16.29
C TYR A 357 16.78 10.77 -15.93
N GLU A 358 16.12 9.76 -15.36
CA GLU A 358 16.71 8.46 -15.03
C GLU A 358 15.69 7.38 -15.43
N THR A 359 16.16 6.32 -16.07
CA THR A 359 15.31 5.22 -16.57
C THR A 359 15.78 3.85 -16.08
N PHE A 360 16.96 3.75 -15.47
CA PHE A 360 17.63 2.50 -15.14
C PHE A 360 17.81 1.57 -16.35
N GLY A 361 17.98 2.13 -17.55
CA GLY A 361 18.09 1.36 -18.80
C GLY A 361 16.75 0.88 -19.37
N LEU A 362 15.64 1.11 -18.66
CA LEU A 362 14.30 0.73 -19.14
C LEU A 362 13.92 1.51 -20.40
N LYS A 363 13.30 0.80 -21.35
CA LYS A 363 12.62 1.40 -22.50
C LYS A 363 11.13 1.47 -22.31
N THR A 364 10.54 0.47 -21.65
CA THR A 364 9.08 0.41 -21.46
C THR A 364 8.73 -0.21 -20.11
N LEU A 365 7.66 0.30 -19.48
CA LEU A 365 7.23 -0.12 -18.14
C LEU A 365 5.71 -0.16 -18.05
N LEU A 366 5.14 -1.26 -17.56
CA LEU A 366 3.71 -1.37 -17.23
C LEU A 366 3.54 -1.27 -15.71
N VAL A 367 2.72 -0.31 -15.28
CA VAL A 367 2.44 -0.01 -13.87
C VAL A 367 0.95 -0.20 -13.60
N ARG A 368 0.63 -0.99 -12.57
CA ARG A 368 -0.74 -1.17 -12.06
C ARG A 368 -1.27 0.13 -11.46
N SER A 369 -2.59 0.19 -11.28
CA SER A 369 -3.27 1.34 -10.64
C SER A 369 -2.80 1.63 -9.21
N ASP A 370 -2.32 0.63 -8.47
CA ASP A 370 -1.72 0.77 -7.14
C ASP A 370 -0.24 1.24 -7.17
N GLY A 371 0.32 1.38 -8.38
CA GLY A 371 1.68 1.81 -8.65
C GLY A 371 2.73 0.71 -8.52
N VAL A 372 2.32 -0.56 -8.51
CA VAL A 372 3.24 -1.70 -8.60
C VAL A 372 3.56 -2.01 -10.05
N VAL A 373 4.83 -2.29 -10.34
CA VAL A 373 5.28 -2.69 -11.68
C VAL A 373 4.76 -4.09 -12.00
N ALA A 374 3.97 -4.23 -13.05
CA ALA A 374 3.49 -5.52 -13.55
C ALA A 374 4.40 -6.11 -14.64
N TRP A 375 5.08 -5.26 -15.41
CA TRP A 375 6.02 -5.67 -16.46
C TRP A 375 7.03 -4.55 -16.75
N ALA A 376 8.25 -4.91 -17.16
CA ALA A 376 9.33 -3.99 -17.47
C ALA A 376 10.22 -4.58 -18.57
N SER A 377 10.75 -3.74 -19.46
CA SER A 377 11.67 -4.14 -20.53
C SER A 377 12.75 -3.08 -20.79
N GLU A 378 13.97 -3.57 -21.01
CA GLU A 378 15.13 -2.80 -21.51
C GLU A 378 15.30 -2.98 -23.05
N ASP A 379 14.59 -3.95 -23.63
CA ASP A 379 14.62 -4.27 -25.05
C ASP A 379 13.64 -3.44 -25.86
N ASN A 380 13.79 -3.48 -27.20
CA ASN A 380 12.84 -2.84 -28.11
C ASN A 380 11.43 -3.37 -27.87
N PHE A 381 10.43 -2.52 -28.07
CA PHE A 381 9.07 -2.82 -27.68
C PHE A 381 8.49 -4.01 -28.46
N ASP A 382 8.16 -5.06 -27.72
CA ASP A 382 7.30 -6.15 -28.16
C ASP A 382 5.99 -6.08 -27.35
N PRO A 383 4.83 -5.91 -27.98
CA PRO A 383 3.56 -5.81 -27.28
C PRO A 383 3.13 -7.11 -26.60
N GLU A 384 3.57 -8.28 -27.07
CA GLU A 384 3.02 -9.56 -26.60
C GLU A 384 3.39 -9.88 -25.14
N PRO A 385 4.66 -9.78 -24.70
CA PRO A 385 5.01 -9.94 -23.28
C PRO A 385 4.27 -8.98 -22.35
N MET A 386 4.10 -7.72 -22.78
CA MET A 386 3.36 -6.72 -22.02
C MET A 386 1.87 -7.07 -21.92
N LYS A 387 1.23 -7.47 -23.03
CA LYS A 387 -0.17 -7.89 -23.05
C LYS A 387 -0.40 -9.17 -22.24
N MET A 388 0.51 -10.13 -22.32
CA MET A 388 0.46 -11.34 -21.48
C MET A 388 0.48 -10.96 -20.00
N SER A 389 1.37 -10.07 -19.57
CA SER A 389 1.37 -9.56 -18.19
C SER A 389 0.08 -8.82 -17.86
N LEU A 390 -0.40 -7.95 -18.75
CA LEU A 390 -1.65 -7.20 -18.55
C LEU A 390 -2.87 -8.12 -18.41
N SER A 391 -2.90 -9.24 -19.14
CA SER A 391 -4.00 -10.22 -19.11
C SER A 391 -4.17 -10.92 -17.76
N GLN A 392 -3.13 -10.91 -16.91
CA GLN A 392 -3.23 -11.40 -15.52
C GLN A 392 -4.09 -10.47 -14.65
N TRP A 393 -4.23 -9.21 -15.06
CA TRP A 393 -4.85 -8.16 -14.25
C TRP A 393 -6.18 -7.65 -14.83
N LEU A 394 -6.32 -7.71 -16.16
CA LEU A 394 -7.46 -7.16 -16.90
C LEU A 394 -7.87 -8.09 -18.03
N THR A 395 -9.16 -8.20 -18.27
CA THR A 395 -9.70 -8.89 -19.44
C THR A 395 -9.44 -8.03 -20.67
N LEU A 396 -8.59 -8.51 -21.58
CA LEU A 396 -8.25 -7.77 -22.79
C LEU A 396 -9.37 -7.85 -23.83
N PRO A 397 -9.57 -6.79 -24.65
CA PRO A 397 -10.56 -6.83 -25.73
C PRO A 397 -10.17 -7.91 -26.73
N VAL A 398 -11.13 -8.73 -27.15
CA VAL A 398 -10.91 -9.67 -28.26
C VAL A 398 -10.82 -8.85 -29.54
N THR A 399 -9.64 -8.78 -30.15
CA THR A 399 -9.51 -8.28 -31.53
C THR A 399 -10.27 -9.21 -32.46
N VAL A 400 -11.49 -8.83 -32.85
CA VAL A 400 -12.19 -9.49 -33.96
C VAL A 400 -11.46 -9.08 -35.23
N ALA A 401 -10.65 -9.99 -35.77
CA ALA A 401 -10.11 -9.83 -37.11
C ALA A 401 -11.30 -9.73 -38.07
N GLY A 402 -11.45 -8.58 -38.73
CA GLY A 402 -12.56 -8.33 -39.65
C GLY A 402 -12.60 -9.41 -40.74
N THR A 403 -13.68 -10.17 -40.76
CA THR A 403 -14.10 -10.90 -41.96
C THR A 403 -14.50 -9.86 -42.99
N VAL A 404 -13.59 -9.62 -43.93
CA VAL A 404 -13.92 -8.98 -45.21
C VAL A 404 -14.74 -10.00 -45.99
N GLU A 405 -16.06 -9.90 -45.94
CA GLU A 405 -16.92 -10.53 -46.94
C GLU A 405 -16.93 -9.61 -48.18
N GLY A 406 -16.42 -10.16 -49.28
CA GLY A 406 -16.31 -9.52 -50.59
C GLY A 406 -17.50 -9.77 -51.50
#